data_AF-E4XI18-F1
#
_entry.id   AF-E4XI18-F1
#
_cell.length_a   1.000
_cell.length_b   1.000
_cell.length_c   1.000
_cell.angle_alpha   90.00
_cell.angle_beta   90.00
_cell.angle_gamma   90.00
#
_symmetry.space_group_name_H-M   'P 1'
#
loop_
_entity.id
_entity.type
_entity.pdbx_description
1 polymer ?
#
loop_
_entity_poly.entity_id
_entity_poly.type
_entity_poly.pdbx_seq_one_letter_code
_entity_poly.pdbx_strand_id
1 'polypeptide(L)'
;MFLPWEDMKGILFIIRNPFDATIAEWKRQKGGGHTSQADEEIFKRENWESMARASLKRWADLITNVFEKHTGVNTKGRKIPLHIILYEDMARNATLEMSRVLDFIEKENYFFVDDRSSRLRCLTKALLDTEKFHRKKKPPTFEYFSEELIDEGNKYIEEGLLLLIENDFPLVDIIKYKKKHTASTSLP
;
A
#
# COMPACT_ATOMS: atom_id res chain seq x y z
N MET A 1 0.51 -19.19 13.12
CA MET A 1 0.94 -18.80 14.48
C MET A 1 1.36 -17.34 14.39
N PHE A 2 0.50 -16.41 14.83
CA PHE A 2 0.86 -14.99 14.89
C PHE A 2 1.61 -14.76 16.20
N LEU A 3 2.77 -14.11 16.14
CA LEU A 3 3.46 -13.69 17.36
C LEU A 3 2.53 -12.76 18.15
N PRO A 4 2.42 -12.90 19.48
CA PRO A 4 1.72 -11.93 20.29
C PRO A 4 2.36 -10.56 20.09
N TRP A 5 1.54 -9.52 19.91
CA TRP A 5 2.00 -8.15 19.67
C TRP A 5 2.92 -7.60 20.77
N GLU A 6 2.91 -8.22 21.96
CA GLU A 6 3.73 -7.83 23.11
C GLU A 6 5.24 -7.96 22.85
N ASP A 7 5.64 -8.82 21.91
CA ASP A 7 7.06 -9.04 21.54
C ASP A 7 7.51 -8.20 20.34
N MET A 8 6.61 -7.41 19.73
CA MET A 8 6.93 -6.65 18.53
C MET A 8 7.91 -5.51 18.84
N LYS A 9 9.06 -5.52 18.16
CA LYS A 9 10.12 -4.53 18.37
C LYS A 9 9.96 -3.28 17.50
N GLY A 10 9.34 -3.42 16.32
CA GLY A 10 9.09 -2.35 15.35
C GLY A 10 8.09 -2.77 14.29
N ILE A 11 7.57 -1.81 13.52
CA ILE A 11 6.60 -2.00 12.44
C ILE A 11 7.18 -1.44 11.15
N LEU A 12 7.23 -2.28 10.11
CA LEU A 12 7.36 -1.82 8.72
C LEU A 12 5.96 -1.88 8.10
N PHE A 13 5.40 -0.73 7.74
CA PHE A 13 4.05 -0.65 7.21
C PHE A 13 4.05 -0.14 5.77
N ILE A 14 3.61 -1.00 4.85
CA ILE A 14 3.55 -0.68 3.42
C ILE A 14 2.15 -0.20 3.07
N ILE A 15 2.05 1.02 2.56
CA ILE A 15 0.80 1.63 2.11
C ILE A 15 0.82 1.70 0.59
N ARG A 16 -0.23 1.16 -0.03
CA ARG A 16 -0.48 1.26 -1.47
C ARG A 16 -1.77 2.04 -1.70
N ASN A 17 -1.89 2.70 -2.86
CA ASN A 17 -3.15 3.31 -3.26
C ASN A 17 -4.33 2.31 -3.10
N PRO A 18 -5.40 2.68 -2.36
CA PRO A 18 -6.44 1.73 -1.98
C PRO A 18 -7.27 1.25 -3.18
N PHE A 19 -7.45 2.05 -4.22
CA PHE A 19 -8.13 1.62 -5.44
C PHE A 19 -7.30 0.56 -6.17
N ASP A 20 -6.00 0.82 -6.36
CA ASP A 20 -5.05 -0.12 -6.97
C ASP A 20 -4.93 -1.42 -6.17
N ALA A 21 -4.90 -1.33 -4.83
CA ALA A 21 -4.87 -2.48 -3.94
C ALA A 21 -6.16 -3.31 -4.04
N THR A 22 -7.32 -2.65 -4.09
CA THR A 22 -8.64 -3.28 -4.22
C THR A 22 -8.79 -4.03 -5.56
N ILE A 23 -8.37 -3.40 -6.67
CA ILE A 23 -8.33 -4.06 -7.99
C ILE A 23 -7.43 -5.30 -7.94
N ALA A 24 -6.23 -5.16 -7.36
CA ALA A 24 -5.26 -6.25 -7.30
C ALA A 24 -5.79 -7.43 -6.46
N GLU A 25 -6.41 -7.16 -5.32
CA GLU A 25 -6.99 -8.18 -4.45
C GLU A 25 -8.15 -8.91 -5.13
N TRP A 26 -9.03 -8.21 -5.83
CA TRP A 26 -10.11 -8.85 -6.59
C TRP A 26 -9.59 -9.76 -7.70
N LYS A 27 -8.62 -9.28 -8.48
CA LYS A 27 -7.95 -10.09 -9.50
C LYS A 27 -7.31 -11.33 -8.88
N ARG A 28 -6.68 -11.22 -7.71
CA ARG A 28 -6.11 -12.37 -6.98
C ARG A 28 -7.17 -13.38 -6.55
N GLN A 29 -8.29 -12.91 -5.97
CA GLN A 29 -9.37 -13.78 -5.51
C GLN A 29 -10.09 -14.49 -6.67
N LYS A 30 -10.33 -13.78 -7.78
CA LYS A 30 -11.12 -14.30 -8.91
C LYS A 30 -10.29 -14.97 -10.00
N GLY A 31 -8.98 -14.72 -10.03
CA GLY A 31 -8.07 -15.40 -10.95
C GLY A 31 -7.80 -16.86 -10.60
N GLY A 32 -8.08 -17.30 -9.37
CA GLY A 32 -7.78 -18.68 -8.95
C GLY A 32 -6.30 -18.95 -8.67
N GLY A 33 -5.49 -17.93 -8.35
CA GLY A 33 -4.09 -18.10 -7.99
C GLY A 33 -3.28 -16.79 -7.92
N HIS A 34 -2.01 -16.89 -7.52
CA HIS A 34 -1.09 -15.74 -7.42
C HIS A 34 -0.64 -15.18 -8.79
N THR A 35 -0.80 -15.95 -9.88
CA THR A 35 -0.22 -15.66 -11.20
C THR A 35 -1.25 -15.55 -12.33
N SER A 36 -2.51 -15.82 -12.05
CA SER A 36 -3.54 -15.94 -13.08
C SER A 36 -4.07 -14.58 -13.53
N GLN A 37 -4.43 -14.53 -14.82
CA GLN A 37 -4.96 -13.33 -15.44
C GLN A 37 -6.48 -13.39 -15.38
N ALA A 38 -7.05 -12.64 -14.45
CA ALA A 38 -8.49 -12.46 -14.40
C ALA A 38 -8.88 -11.36 -15.41
N ASP A 39 -9.85 -11.67 -16.27
CA ASP A 39 -10.41 -10.76 -17.28
C ASP A 39 -11.10 -9.55 -16.62
N GLU A 40 -11.21 -8.41 -17.30
CA GLU A 40 -11.92 -7.23 -16.79
C GLU A 40 -13.43 -7.47 -16.59
N GLU A 41 -14.00 -8.48 -17.25
CA GLU A 41 -15.41 -8.88 -17.04
C GLU A 41 -15.70 -9.32 -15.59
N ILE A 42 -14.69 -9.68 -14.80
CA ILE A 42 -14.89 -10.00 -13.37
C ILE A 42 -15.38 -8.81 -12.55
N PHE A 43 -15.17 -7.57 -13.02
CA PHE A 43 -15.56 -6.34 -12.31
C PHE A 43 -17.04 -5.99 -12.54
N LYS A 44 -17.68 -6.59 -13.55
CA LYS A 44 -19.12 -6.40 -13.81
C LYS A 44 -20.02 -7.32 -12.98
N ARG A 45 -19.44 -8.14 -12.10
CA ARG A 45 -20.18 -9.09 -11.25
C ARG A 45 -20.78 -8.36 -10.05
N GLU A 46 -21.97 -8.78 -9.63
CA GLU A 46 -22.77 -8.12 -8.57
C GLU A 46 -22.04 -7.93 -7.23
N ASN A 47 -21.04 -8.76 -6.93
CA ASN A 47 -20.30 -8.71 -5.66
C ASN A 47 -19.04 -7.83 -5.69
N TRP A 48 -18.68 -7.25 -6.83
CA TRP A 48 -17.52 -6.37 -6.92
C TRP A 48 -17.69 -5.12 -6.05
N GLU A 49 -18.82 -4.40 -6.17
CA GLU A 49 -19.02 -3.15 -5.43
C GLU A 49 -19.00 -3.35 -3.91
N SER A 50 -19.66 -4.40 -3.42
CA SER A 50 -19.66 -4.74 -1.99
C SER A 50 -18.25 -5.08 -1.49
N MET A 51 -17.49 -5.85 -2.26
CA MET A 51 -16.11 -6.18 -1.92
C MET A 51 -15.22 -4.92 -1.95
N ALA A 52 -15.39 -4.09 -2.98
CA ALA A 52 -14.62 -2.86 -3.16
C ALA A 52 -14.85 -1.90 -1.99
N ARG A 53 -16.11 -1.67 -1.61
CA ARG A 53 -16.47 -0.85 -0.43
C ARG A 53 -15.80 -1.36 0.84
N ALA A 54 -15.93 -2.66 1.10
CA ALA A 54 -15.32 -3.29 2.28
C ALA A 54 -13.79 -3.19 2.27
N SER A 55 -13.17 -3.34 1.10
CA SER A 55 -11.71 -3.22 0.91
C SER A 55 -11.22 -1.80 1.17
N LEU A 56 -11.89 -0.80 0.60
CA LEU A 56 -11.56 0.63 0.79
C LEU A 56 -11.66 1.03 2.26
N LYS A 57 -12.75 0.64 2.96
CA LYS A 57 -12.89 0.89 4.39
C LYS A 57 -11.79 0.17 5.20
N ARG A 58 -11.55 -1.11 4.91
CA ARG A 58 -10.52 -1.91 5.60
C ARG A 58 -9.14 -1.30 5.45
N TRP A 59 -8.84 -0.66 4.32
CA TRP A 59 -7.58 0.03 4.11
C TRP A 59 -7.39 1.18 5.12
N ALA A 60 -8.41 2.03 5.32
CA ALA A 60 -8.33 3.11 6.30
C ALA A 60 -8.27 2.56 7.73
N ASP A 61 -9.11 1.56 8.05
CA ASP A 61 -9.09 0.89 9.36
C ASP A 61 -7.71 0.31 9.67
N LEU A 62 -7.00 -0.24 8.67
CA LEU A 62 -5.67 -0.80 8.86
C LEU A 62 -4.64 0.27 9.24
N ILE A 63 -4.70 1.46 8.62
CA ILE A 63 -3.82 2.58 8.97
C ILE A 63 -4.07 2.99 10.43
N THR A 64 -5.32 3.22 10.80
CA THR A 64 -5.70 3.57 12.18
C THR A 64 -5.23 2.51 13.18
N ASN A 65 -5.48 1.23 12.89
CA ASN A 65 -5.06 0.13 13.76
C ASN A 65 -3.55 0.09 13.95
N VAL A 66 -2.77 0.25 12.88
CA VAL A 66 -1.30 0.30 12.96
C VAL A 66 -0.85 1.51 13.78
N PHE A 67 -1.50 2.65 13.59
CA PHE A 67 -1.17 3.87 14.31
C PHE A 67 -1.48 3.77 15.82
N GLU A 68 -2.61 3.17 16.21
CA GLU A 68 -2.93 2.88 17.61
C GLU A 68 -1.91 1.94 18.27
N LYS A 69 -1.35 0.98 17.51
CA LYS A 69 -0.25 0.13 18.01
C LYS A 69 1.04 0.92 18.15
N HIS A 70 1.34 1.79 17.18
CA HIS A 70 2.50 2.66 17.23
C HIS A 70 2.47 3.55 18.48
N THR A 71 1.34 4.21 18.76
CA THR A 71 1.20 5.22 19.82
C THR A 71 1.10 4.68 21.24
N GLY A 72 0.97 3.37 21.43
CA GLY A 72 0.90 2.80 22.77
C GLY A 72 -0.51 2.54 23.30
N VAL A 73 -1.55 3.01 22.59
CA VAL A 73 -2.97 2.96 23.04
C VAL A 73 -3.36 1.53 23.40
N ASN A 74 -2.94 0.56 22.58
CA ASN A 74 -3.30 -0.84 22.73
C ASN A 74 -2.12 -1.75 23.13
N THR A 75 -1.01 -1.18 23.62
CA THR A 75 0.24 -1.90 23.96
C THR A 75 0.76 -1.51 25.35
N LYS A 76 -0.16 -1.33 26.32
CA LYS A 76 0.17 -0.98 27.72
C LYS A 76 1.05 0.28 27.83
N GLY A 77 0.87 1.24 26.91
CA GLY A 77 1.66 2.48 26.85
C GLY A 77 3.03 2.35 26.18
N ARG A 78 3.42 1.16 25.69
CA ARG A 78 4.68 0.98 24.96
C ARG A 78 4.53 1.48 23.53
N LYS A 79 5.19 2.60 23.21
CA LYS A 79 5.35 3.06 21.82
C LYS A 79 6.16 2.04 21.02
N ILE A 80 5.65 1.63 19.85
CA ILE A 80 6.38 0.73 18.96
C ILE A 80 6.90 1.54 17.76
N PRO A 81 8.22 1.57 17.49
CA PRO A 81 8.77 2.26 16.33
C PRO A 81 8.06 1.85 15.03
N LEU A 82 7.71 2.84 14.20
CA LEU A 82 6.97 2.65 12.95
C LEU A 82 7.75 3.30 11.82
N HIS A 83 7.91 2.55 10.72
CA HIS A 83 8.41 3.06 9.45
C HIS A 83 7.36 2.80 8.37
N ILE A 84 7.00 3.86 7.63
CA ILE A 84 6.01 3.80 6.56
C ILE A 84 6.72 3.76 5.22
N ILE A 85 6.28 2.83 4.37
CA ILE A 85 6.79 2.63 3.02
C ILE A 85 5.63 2.82 2.06
N LEU A 86 5.76 3.76 1.12
CA LEU A 86 4.78 3.90 0.04
C LEU A 86 5.12 2.92 -1.08
N TYR A 87 4.15 2.08 -1.47
CA TYR A 87 4.32 1.09 -2.53
C TYR A 87 4.75 1.76 -3.84
N GLU A 88 4.21 2.93 -4.13
CA GLU A 88 4.48 3.70 -5.34
C GLU A 88 5.92 4.23 -5.39
N ASP A 89 6.51 4.60 -4.25
CA ASP A 89 7.91 5.01 -4.18
C ASP A 89 8.84 3.79 -4.22
N MET A 90 8.45 2.69 -3.56
CA MET A 90 9.16 1.40 -3.67
C MET A 90 9.17 0.90 -5.11
N ALA A 91 8.05 1.02 -5.84
CA ALA A 91 7.97 0.65 -7.25
C ALA A 91 8.82 1.56 -8.14
N ARG A 92 9.05 2.82 -7.75
CA ARG A 92 9.90 3.77 -8.48
C ARG A 92 11.39 3.54 -8.21
N ASN A 93 11.76 3.28 -6.96
CA ASN A 93 13.14 3.08 -6.54
C ASN A 93 13.24 2.20 -5.29
N ALA A 94 13.10 0.89 -5.48
CA ALA A 94 13.16 -0.08 -4.38
C ALA A 94 14.52 -0.08 -3.63
N THR A 95 15.62 0.26 -4.31
CA THR A 95 16.93 0.38 -3.63
C THR A 95 16.95 1.55 -2.65
N LEU A 96 16.38 2.69 -3.01
CA LEU A 96 16.28 3.84 -2.11
C LEU A 96 15.36 3.54 -0.92
N GLU A 97 14.19 2.94 -1.15
CA GLU A 97 13.31 2.54 -0.04
C GLU A 97 13.96 1.50 0.86
N MET A 98 14.70 0.53 0.29
CA MET A 98 15.47 -0.42 1.08
C MET A 98 16.54 0.28 1.92
N SER A 99 17.23 1.29 1.38
CA SER A 99 18.16 2.09 2.17
C SER A 99 17.45 2.73 3.39
N ARG A 100 16.26 3.30 3.21
CA ARG A 100 15.49 3.89 4.32
C ARG A 100 15.04 2.86 5.36
N VAL A 101 14.69 1.65 4.92
CA VAL A 101 14.40 0.53 5.82
C VAL A 101 15.64 0.16 6.64
N LEU A 102 16.81 0.10 6.03
CA LEU A 102 18.06 -0.15 6.74
C LEU A 102 18.38 0.97 7.73
N ASP A 103 18.17 2.23 7.35
CA ASP A 103 18.34 3.38 8.27
C ASP A 103 17.43 3.25 9.50
N PHE A 104 16.17 2.86 9.30
CA PHE A 104 15.23 2.62 10.39
C PHE A 104 15.70 1.48 11.30
N ILE A 105 16.09 0.34 10.72
CA ILE A 105 16.56 -0.83 11.47
C ILE A 105 17.80 -0.51 12.33
N GLU A 106 18.75 0.22 11.76
CA GLU A 106 20.00 0.62 12.43
C GLU A 106 19.73 1.68 13.51
N LYS A 107 18.86 2.66 13.22
CA LYS A 107 18.43 3.69 14.18
C LYS A 107 17.74 3.08 15.41
N GLU A 108 16.90 2.07 15.21
CA GLU A 108 16.21 1.37 16.30
C GLU A 108 17.07 0.27 16.94
N ASN A 109 18.34 0.15 16.55
CA ASN A 109 19.33 -0.78 17.11
C ASN A 109 18.86 -2.24 17.07
N TYR A 110 18.13 -2.65 16.02
CA TYR A 110 17.73 -4.05 15.85
C TYR A 110 18.88 -4.91 15.35
N PHE A 111 19.58 -4.43 14.32
CA PHE A 111 20.82 -5.01 13.80
C PHE A 111 21.53 -4.01 12.89
N PHE A 112 22.83 -4.21 12.67
CA PHE A 112 23.63 -3.44 11.72
C PHE A 112 23.94 -4.29 10.49
N VAL A 113 23.95 -3.67 9.30
CA VAL A 113 24.16 -4.41 8.05
C VAL A 113 25.59 -4.28 7.56
N ASP A 114 26.33 -5.39 7.64
CA ASP A 114 27.66 -5.47 7.05
C ASP A 114 27.61 -5.28 5.54
N ASP A 115 28.55 -4.48 5.04
CA ASP A 115 28.72 -4.16 3.62
C ASP A 115 27.41 -3.69 2.94
N ARG A 116 26.68 -2.83 3.66
CA ARG A 116 25.41 -2.22 3.21
C ARG A 116 25.46 -1.70 1.77
N SER A 117 26.53 -1.00 1.41
CA SER A 117 26.71 -0.43 0.08
C SER A 117 26.75 -1.50 -1.02
N SER A 118 27.47 -2.60 -0.80
CA SER A 118 27.54 -3.69 -1.78
C SER A 118 26.21 -4.42 -1.92
N ARG A 119 25.53 -4.69 -0.79
CA ARG A 119 24.22 -5.34 -0.80
C ARG A 119 23.18 -4.51 -1.54
N LEU A 120 23.15 -3.19 -1.35
CA LEU A 120 22.26 -2.30 -2.09
C LEU A 120 22.59 -2.27 -3.59
N ARG A 121 23.87 -2.32 -3.99
CA ARG A 121 24.24 -2.46 -5.41
C ARG A 121 23.77 -3.79 -6.00
N CYS A 122 23.89 -4.90 -5.26
CA CYS A 122 23.37 -6.19 -5.67
C CYS A 122 21.86 -6.16 -5.88
N LEU A 123 21.11 -5.50 -4.99
CA LEU A 123 19.67 -5.29 -5.14
C LEU A 123 19.36 -4.49 -6.41
N THR A 124 20.03 -3.36 -6.65
CA THR A 124 19.86 -2.57 -7.88
C THR A 124 20.07 -3.42 -9.12
N LYS A 125 21.14 -4.23 -9.14
CA LYS A 125 21.42 -5.12 -10.27
C LYS A 125 20.30 -6.16 -10.46
N ALA A 126 19.86 -6.81 -9.39
CA ALA A 126 18.78 -7.79 -9.44
C ALA A 126 17.47 -7.16 -9.96
N LEU A 127 17.15 -5.93 -9.54
CA LEU A 127 15.97 -5.20 -10.00
C LEU A 127 16.03 -4.95 -11.51
N LEU A 128 17.16 -4.43 -12.02
CA LEU A 128 17.38 -4.22 -13.46
C LEU A 128 17.26 -5.52 -14.26
N ASP A 129 17.77 -6.64 -13.72
CA ASP A 129 17.67 -7.94 -14.36
C ASP A 129 16.22 -8.45 -14.41
N THR A 130 15.38 -8.03 -13.46
CA THR A 130 13.97 -8.45 -13.35
C THR A 130 12.96 -7.53 -14.03
N GLU A 131 13.31 -6.28 -14.34
CA GLU A 131 12.42 -5.32 -15.00
C GLU A 131 11.85 -5.85 -16.31
N LYS A 132 12.65 -6.63 -17.06
CA LYS A 132 12.20 -7.26 -18.32
C LYS A 132 11.06 -8.26 -18.15
N PHE A 133 10.82 -8.75 -16.93
CA PHE A 133 9.72 -9.64 -16.60
C PHE A 133 8.51 -8.90 -16.01
N HIS A 134 8.61 -7.59 -15.76
CA HIS A 134 7.48 -6.81 -15.30
C HIS A 134 6.42 -6.70 -16.41
N ARG A 135 5.21 -7.11 -16.05
CA ARG A 135 4.06 -7.07 -16.95
C ARG A 135 3.75 -5.62 -17.31
N LYS A 136 3.61 -5.33 -18.61
CA LYS A 136 3.06 -4.05 -19.07
C LYS A 136 1.63 -3.89 -18.54
N LYS A 137 1.38 -2.82 -17.79
CA LYS A 137 0.02 -2.46 -17.34
C LYS A 137 -0.81 -2.11 -18.57
N LYS A 138 -1.90 -2.82 -18.79
CA LYS A 138 -2.93 -2.39 -19.74
C LYS A 138 -3.87 -1.41 -19.02
N PRO A 139 -4.19 -0.26 -19.62
CA PRO A 139 -5.19 0.62 -19.05
C PRO A 139 -6.55 -0.11 -19.02
N PRO A 140 -7.38 0.17 -18.00
CA PRO A 140 -8.71 -0.42 -17.91
C PRO A 140 -9.57 0.02 -19.09
N THR A 141 -10.46 -0.85 -19.58
CA THR A 141 -11.36 -0.51 -20.70
C THR A 141 -12.63 0.22 -20.25
N PHE A 142 -12.93 0.21 -18.96
CA PHE A 142 -14.02 0.96 -18.33
C PHE A 142 -13.64 1.34 -16.89
N GLU A 143 -14.39 2.27 -16.29
CA GLU A 143 -14.20 2.60 -14.88
C GLU A 143 -14.77 1.48 -13.99
N TYR A 144 -13.93 0.93 -13.12
CA TYR A 144 -14.33 -0.17 -12.24
C TYR A 144 -15.11 0.32 -11.03
N PHE A 145 -14.94 1.57 -10.60
CA PHE A 145 -15.58 2.10 -9.40
C PHE A 145 -16.72 3.05 -9.77
N SER A 146 -17.89 2.87 -9.15
CA SER A 146 -18.94 3.88 -9.23
C SER A 146 -18.48 5.21 -8.63
N GLU A 147 -19.13 6.32 -9.01
CA GLU A 147 -18.80 7.65 -8.48
C GLU A 147 -18.90 7.68 -6.95
N GLU A 148 -19.92 7.03 -6.38
CA GLU A 148 -20.09 6.90 -4.94
C GLU A 148 -18.89 6.19 -4.28
N LEU A 149 -18.39 5.10 -4.86
CA LEU A 149 -17.21 4.40 -4.32
C LEU A 149 -15.93 5.23 -4.48
N ILE A 150 -15.83 6.05 -5.52
CA ILE A 150 -14.71 6.99 -5.69
C ILE A 150 -14.75 8.02 -4.56
N ASP A 151 -15.90 8.60 -4.26
CA ASP A 151 -16.07 9.56 -3.18
C ASP A 151 -15.76 8.96 -1.81
N GLU A 152 -16.31 7.78 -1.51
CA GLU A 152 -16.02 7.06 -0.27
C GLU A 152 -14.54 6.71 -0.14
N GLY A 153 -13.93 6.16 -1.20
CA GLY A 153 -12.51 5.84 -1.22
C GLY A 153 -11.63 7.07 -1.03
N ASN A 154 -11.98 8.20 -1.66
CA ASN A 154 -11.26 9.46 -1.50
C ASN A 154 -11.37 10.04 -0.08
N LYS A 155 -12.54 9.88 0.56
CA LYS A 155 -12.73 10.22 1.98
C LYS A 155 -11.85 9.35 2.88
N TYR A 156 -11.83 8.04 2.66
CA TYR A 156 -10.95 7.13 3.42
C TYR A 156 -9.47 7.42 3.24
N ILE A 157 -9.03 7.78 2.02
CA ILE A 157 -7.66 8.24 1.74
C ILE A 157 -7.34 9.48 2.58
N GLU A 158 -8.23 10.46 2.59
CA GLU A 158 -8.03 11.70 3.33
C GLU A 158 -7.93 11.44 4.83
N GLU A 159 -8.88 10.71 5.42
CA GLU A 159 -8.87 10.35 6.84
C GLU A 159 -7.60 9.58 7.23
N GLY A 160 -7.23 8.55 6.46
CA GLY A 160 -6.08 7.72 6.76
C GLY A 160 -4.74 8.44 6.60
N LEU A 161 -4.59 9.26 5.55
CA LEU A 161 -3.32 9.96 5.29
C LEU A 161 -3.16 11.23 6.13
N LEU A 162 -4.24 11.95 6.46
CA LEU A 162 -4.17 13.07 7.38
C LEU A 162 -3.66 12.63 8.75
N LEU A 163 -4.12 11.48 9.26
CA LEU A 163 -3.63 10.89 10.51
C LEU A 163 -2.10 10.73 10.50
N LEU A 164 -1.51 10.33 9.37
CA LEU A 164 -0.07 10.17 9.24
C LEU A 164 0.66 11.52 9.21
N ILE A 165 0.12 12.48 8.45
CA ILE A 165 0.69 13.84 8.31
C ILE A 165 0.68 14.58 9.65
N GLU A 166 -0.43 14.52 10.38
CA GLU A 166 -0.59 15.15 11.70
C GLU A 166 0.38 14.59 12.75
N ASN A 167 0.99 13.44 12.49
CA ASN A 167 1.91 12.76 13.39
C ASN A 167 3.34 12.66 12.81
N ASP A 168 3.71 13.63 11.97
CA ASP A 168 5.07 13.83 11.42
C ASP A 168 5.62 12.66 10.59
N PHE A 169 4.76 11.79 10.04
CA PHE A 169 5.20 10.80 9.07
C PHE A 169 5.40 11.46 7.69
N PRO A 170 6.51 11.15 6.98
CA PRO A 170 6.88 11.86 5.77
C PRO A 170 5.82 11.73 4.66
N LEU A 171 5.18 12.87 4.39
CA LEU A 171 4.47 13.34 3.20
C LEU A 171 4.06 12.26 2.17
N VAL A 172 2.82 11.81 2.32
CA VAL A 172 2.04 11.25 1.20
C VAL A 172 1.36 12.41 0.49
N ASP A 173 1.62 12.59 -0.80
CA ASP A 173 0.84 13.52 -1.62
C ASP A 173 -0.59 12.96 -1.76
N ILE A 174 -1.49 13.38 -0.85
CA ILE A 174 -2.88 12.93 -0.80
C ILE A 174 -3.55 13.08 -2.16
N ILE A 175 -3.24 14.17 -2.88
CA ILE A 175 -3.82 14.45 -4.19
C ILE A 175 -3.43 13.38 -5.22
N LYS A 176 -2.21 12.82 -5.13
CA LYS A 176 -1.81 11.69 -5.98
C LYS A 176 -2.51 10.38 -5.65
N TYR A 177 -3.00 10.22 -4.43
CA TYR A 177 -3.73 9.02 -4.02
C TYR A 177 -5.22 9.09 -4.35
N LYS A 178 -5.81 10.29 -4.35
CA LYS A 178 -7.22 10.47 -4.71
C LYS A 178 -7.45 10.05 -6.16
N LYS A 179 -8.52 9.28 -6.37
CA LYS A 179 -8.99 8.90 -7.69
C LYS A 179 -9.88 10.02 -8.22
N LYS A 180 -9.58 10.50 -9.42
CA LYS A 180 -10.40 11.50 -10.10
C LYS A 180 -11.63 10.83 -10.71
N HIS A 181 -12.76 11.52 -10.72
CA HIS A 181 -13.88 11.13 -11.56
C HIS A 181 -13.42 11.18 -13.02
N THR A 182 -13.66 10.11 -13.75
CA THR A 182 -13.58 10.15 -15.21
C THR A 182 -14.65 11.11 -15.69
N ALA A 183 -14.27 12.21 -16.33
CA ALA A 183 -15.23 13.08 -16.99
C ALA A 183 -16.10 12.21 -17.89
N SER A 184 -17.41 12.27 -17.70
CA SER A 184 -18.34 11.65 -18.65
C SER A 184 -18.06 12.29 -20.00
N THR A 185 -17.34 11.59 -20.87
CA THR A 185 -17.46 11.83 -22.30
C THR A 185 -18.87 11.41 -22.65
N SER A 186 -19.81 12.34 -22.50
CA SER A 186 -21.01 12.36 -23.32
C SER A 186 -20.50 12.34 -24.76
N LEU A 187 -20.52 11.15 -25.36
CA LEU A 187 -20.42 11.03 -26.81
C LEU A 187 -21.60 11.82 -27.40
N PRO A 188 -21.36 12.72 -28.37
CA PRO A 188 -22.41 13.44 -29.06
C PRO A 188 -23.35 12.52 -29.83
#